data_AF-A0A1A8G134-F1
#
_entry.id   AF-A0A1A8G134-F1
#
_cell.length_a   1.000
_cell.length_b   1.000
_cell.length_c   1.000
_cell.angle_alpha   90.00
_cell.angle_beta   90.00
_cell.angle_gamma   90.00
#
_symmetry.space_group_name_H-M   'P 1'
#
loop_
_entity.id
_entity.type
_entity.pdbx_description
1 polymer ?
#
loop_
_entity_poly.entity_id
_entity_poly.type
_entity_poly.pdbx_seq_one_letter_code
_entity_poly.pdbx_strand_id
1 'polypeptide(L)'
;MSLIVSVRDKRRSNHINHNTHVSPGPLSKKYSSCSTIFIDDSTVSQPNLKSTIKCVTLAIYYHIKNRDSDRSLDIFDEKLHPLSREPVPDDYSYVDPEHKLIYRFVRTLFSAAQLTAECAIVTLVYLERLLTYAELDICPANWKRIILGAILLASKVWDDQAVWNVDYCQILKDITVEDMNEMERQFLELLQFNINVPASVYAKYY
;
A
#
# COMPACT_ATOMS: atom_id res chain seq x y z
N MET A 1 -26.30 -27.09 -53.92
CA MET A 1 -25.19 -27.95 -53.45
C MET A 1 -23.90 -27.23 -53.79
N SER A 2 -23.20 -26.72 -52.77
CA SER A 2 -21.77 -26.29 -52.74
C SER A 2 -21.36 -25.06 -53.60
N LEU A 3 -20.98 -23.91 -53.03
CA LEU A 3 -19.68 -23.56 -52.39
C LEU A 3 -18.53 -23.54 -53.46
N ILE A 4 -17.69 -22.51 -53.66
CA ILE A 4 -16.90 -21.68 -52.74
C ILE A 4 -16.27 -20.47 -53.48
N VAL A 5 -16.06 -19.40 -52.72
CA VAL A 5 -15.31 -18.17 -53.01
C VAL A 5 -13.79 -18.36 -52.78
N SER A 6 -12.93 -17.76 -53.61
CA SER A 6 -11.93 -16.76 -53.19
C SER A 6 -10.73 -16.72 -54.15
N VAL A 7 -10.46 -15.52 -54.66
CA VAL A 7 -9.34 -15.19 -55.54
C VAL A 7 -8.17 -14.70 -54.68
N ARG A 8 -7.00 -15.30 -54.90
CA ARG A 8 -5.69 -14.85 -54.42
C ARG A 8 -4.89 -14.20 -55.55
N ASP A 9 -4.08 -13.25 -55.12
CA ASP A 9 -2.82 -12.77 -55.72
C ASP A 9 -2.85 -11.93 -57.01
N LYS A 10 -2.41 -10.67 -56.86
CA LYS A 10 -1.44 -10.12 -57.82
C LYS A 10 -0.47 -9.15 -57.15
N ARG A 11 0.74 -9.68 -56.93
CA ARG A 11 1.98 -8.93 -56.65
C ARG A 11 2.31 -8.03 -57.84
N ARG A 12 2.72 -6.78 -57.60
CA ARG A 12 3.63 -6.03 -58.47
C ARG A 12 4.61 -5.22 -57.64
N SER A 13 5.85 -5.67 -57.69
CA SER A 13 7.08 -4.99 -57.33
C SER A 13 7.36 -3.83 -58.29
N ASN A 14 7.97 -2.75 -57.79
CA ASN A 14 8.89 -1.90 -58.56
C ASN A 14 9.91 -1.29 -57.59
N HIS A 15 11.19 -1.62 -57.81
CA HIS A 15 12.35 -0.94 -57.25
C HIS A 15 12.62 0.35 -58.03
N ILE A 16 13.19 1.38 -57.36
CA ILE A 16 14.39 2.16 -57.78
C ILE A 16 14.85 3.04 -56.59
N ASN A 17 16.17 3.02 -56.36
CA ASN A 17 16.96 3.76 -55.36
C ASN A 17 16.94 5.29 -55.55
N HIS A 18 17.12 6.09 -54.49
CA HIS A 18 18.39 6.78 -54.16
C HIS A 18 18.31 7.64 -52.87
N ASN A 19 19.45 7.79 -52.19
CA ASN A 19 19.71 8.57 -50.96
C ASN A 19 19.43 10.09 -51.13
N THR A 20 18.97 10.77 -50.06
CA THR A 20 19.64 11.94 -49.41
C THR A 20 18.78 12.63 -48.33
N HIS A 21 19.43 12.91 -47.20
CA HIS A 21 19.31 14.07 -46.28
C HIS A 21 18.01 14.49 -45.55
N VAL A 22 18.12 14.39 -44.22
CA VAL A 22 17.55 15.09 -43.05
C VAL A 22 16.84 16.45 -43.26
N SER A 23 15.61 16.55 -42.71
CA SER A 23 15.06 17.67 -41.89
C SER A 23 13.64 17.35 -41.38
N PRO A 24 13.29 17.57 -40.09
CA PRO A 24 12.01 17.17 -39.54
C PRO A 24 10.93 18.26 -39.72
N GLY A 25 9.85 17.94 -40.42
CA GLY A 25 8.63 18.75 -40.51
C GLY A 25 7.56 18.28 -39.50
N PRO A 26 6.61 19.16 -39.10
CA PRO A 26 5.69 18.90 -38.00
C PRO A 26 4.66 17.79 -38.34
N LEU A 27 4.45 16.90 -37.36
CA LEU A 27 3.59 15.70 -37.45
C LEU A 27 2.14 16.04 -37.80
N SER A 28 1.61 15.42 -38.87
CA SER A 28 0.18 15.46 -39.20
C SER A 28 -0.64 14.77 -38.10
N LYS A 29 -1.64 15.47 -37.54
CA LYS A 29 -2.66 14.87 -36.67
C LYS A 29 -3.43 13.78 -37.42
N LYS A 30 -3.24 12.53 -37.03
CA LYS A 30 -4.14 11.43 -37.37
C LYS A 30 -5.07 11.19 -36.18
N TYR A 31 -6.37 11.23 -36.43
CA TYR A 31 -7.38 10.75 -35.50
C TYR A 31 -7.68 9.29 -35.81
N SER A 32 -7.77 8.44 -34.79
CA SER A 32 -8.21 7.04 -34.90
C SER A 32 -9.28 6.76 -33.84
N SER A 33 -10.39 6.16 -34.27
CA SER A 33 -11.64 5.98 -33.49
C SER A 33 -11.63 4.88 -32.42
N CYS A 34 -10.46 4.38 -32.03
CA CYS A 34 -10.26 3.56 -30.83
C CYS A 34 -8.87 3.91 -30.27
N SER A 35 -8.79 4.75 -29.24
CA SER A 35 -7.51 5.17 -28.65
C SER A 35 -6.93 4.02 -27.84
N THR A 36 -5.90 3.33 -28.35
CA THR A 36 -4.96 2.61 -27.49
C THR A 36 -4.26 3.67 -26.64
N ILE A 37 -4.64 3.79 -25.38
CA ILE A 37 -3.96 4.67 -24.43
C ILE A 37 -2.62 4.02 -24.12
N PHE A 38 -1.55 4.53 -24.73
CA PHE A 38 -0.20 4.28 -24.24
C PHE A 38 -0.02 5.13 -22.97
N ILE A 39 -0.17 4.47 -21.83
CA ILE A 39 0.14 5.02 -20.51
C ILE A 39 1.67 4.99 -20.38
N ASP A 40 2.34 5.92 -21.04
CA ASP A 40 3.76 6.18 -20.82
C ASP A 40 3.88 6.91 -19.48
N ASP A 41 4.65 6.35 -18.54
CA ASP A 41 4.97 6.86 -17.19
C ASP A 41 3.90 7.78 -16.55
N SER A 42 2.65 7.35 -16.60
CA SER A 42 1.57 8.10 -15.96
C SER A 42 1.65 7.84 -14.47
N THR A 43 1.41 8.87 -13.68
CA THR A 43 1.51 8.91 -12.21
C THR A 43 1.01 7.63 -11.51
N VAL A 44 -0.02 6.99 -12.07
CA VAL A 44 -0.62 5.69 -11.69
C VAL A 44 0.35 4.50 -11.68
N SER A 45 1.36 4.43 -12.55
CA SER A 45 2.29 3.28 -12.65
C SER A 45 3.48 3.35 -11.69
N GLN A 46 3.77 4.51 -11.11
CA GLN A 46 4.84 4.67 -10.11
C GLN A 46 4.41 5.64 -9.01
N PRO A 47 3.54 5.21 -8.07
CA PRO A 47 3.22 6.00 -6.90
C PRO A 47 4.49 6.41 -6.12
N ASN A 48 4.60 7.71 -5.82
CA ASN A 48 5.73 8.23 -5.06
C ASN A 48 5.61 7.78 -3.59
N LEU A 49 6.34 6.72 -3.22
CA LEU A 49 6.33 6.13 -1.88
C LEU A 49 6.41 7.18 -0.75
N LYS A 50 7.30 8.17 -0.89
CA LYS A 50 7.47 9.21 0.12
C LYS A 50 6.20 10.05 0.30
N SER A 51 5.51 10.37 -0.78
CA SER A 51 4.27 11.14 -0.77
C SER A 51 3.11 10.29 -0.25
N THR A 52 3.01 9.03 -0.67
CA THR A 52 2.00 8.08 -0.18
C THR A 52 2.14 7.86 1.33
N ILE A 53 3.36 7.64 1.85
CA ILE A 53 3.59 7.52 3.29
C ILE A 53 3.15 8.79 4.03
N LYS A 54 3.37 9.99 3.47
CA LYS A 54 2.87 11.23 4.09
C LYS A 54 1.35 11.27 4.14
N CYS A 55 0.66 10.91 3.06
CA CYS A 55 -0.80 10.86 3.02
C CYS A 55 -1.37 9.85 4.03
N VAL A 56 -0.82 8.63 4.05
CA VAL A 56 -1.23 7.58 5.01
C VAL A 56 -0.98 8.01 6.45
N THR A 57 0.19 8.62 6.73
CA THR A 57 0.49 9.16 8.07
C THR A 57 -0.52 10.23 8.48
N LEU A 58 -0.87 11.11 7.56
CA LEU A 58 -1.82 12.18 7.83
C LEU A 58 -3.23 11.63 8.12
N ALA A 59 -3.66 10.61 7.37
CA ALA A 59 -4.92 9.91 7.64
C ALA A 59 -4.94 9.29 9.03
N ILE A 60 -3.88 8.56 9.41
CA ILE A 60 -3.72 7.96 10.75
C ILE A 60 -3.73 9.05 11.83
N TYR A 61 -3.01 10.14 11.62
CA TYR A 61 -2.98 11.27 12.55
C TYR A 61 -4.37 11.88 12.75
N TYR A 62 -5.18 12.00 11.70
CA TYR A 62 -6.54 12.50 11.81
C TYR A 62 -7.49 11.51 12.48
N HIS A 63 -7.31 10.19 12.27
CA HIS A 63 -8.04 9.17 13.03
C HIS A 63 -7.76 9.28 14.54
N ILE A 64 -6.50 9.52 14.93
CA ILE A 64 -6.15 9.79 16.33
C ILE A 64 -6.81 11.07 16.81
N LYS A 65 -6.68 12.19 16.07
CA LYS A 65 -7.13 13.51 16.54
C LYS A 65 -8.65 13.67 16.60
N ASN A 66 -9.38 12.96 15.74
CA ASN A 66 -10.83 13.08 15.62
C ASN A 66 -11.56 11.88 16.21
N ARG A 67 -10.88 11.04 17.01
CA ARG A 67 -11.54 9.93 17.73
C ARG A 67 -12.61 10.46 18.67
N ASP A 68 -13.71 9.74 18.76
CA ASP A 68 -14.87 10.08 19.59
C ASP A 68 -14.80 9.43 20.99
N SER A 69 -13.99 8.39 21.14
CA SER A 69 -13.74 7.65 22.37
C SER A 69 -12.31 7.09 22.37
N ASP A 70 -12.02 6.18 23.30
CA ASP A 70 -10.74 5.47 23.40
C ASP A 70 -10.96 3.93 23.41
N ARG A 71 -11.81 3.41 22.51
CA ARG A 71 -12.09 1.96 22.42
C ARG A 71 -10.86 1.21 21.95
N SER A 72 -10.43 0.22 22.73
CA SER A 72 -9.12 -0.43 22.62
C SER A 72 -9.20 -1.91 22.99
N LEU A 73 -8.26 -2.72 22.49
CA LEU A 73 -8.06 -4.12 22.86
C LEU A 73 -6.65 -4.32 23.43
N ASP A 74 -6.54 -5.22 24.41
CA ASP A 74 -5.28 -5.52 25.11
C ASP A 74 -4.14 -5.91 24.16
N ILE A 75 -4.42 -6.66 23.09
CA ILE A 75 -3.41 -7.07 22.10
C ILE A 75 -2.67 -5.90 21.43
N PHE A 76 -3.32 -4.72 21.41
CA PHE A 76 -2.75 -3.51 20.85
C PHE A 76 -2.16 -2.57 21.90
N ASP A 77 -2.29 -2.84 23.20
CA ASP A 77 -1.72 -1.99 24.25
C ASP A 77 -0.19 -2.12 24.30
N GLU A 78 0.51 -0.98 24.19
CA GLU A 78 1.98 -0.92 24.17
C GLU A 78 2.64 -1.24 25.53
N LYS A 79 1.91 -1.15 26.64
CA LYS A 79 2.43 -1.51 27.97
C LYS A 79 2.35 -3.01 28.20
N LEU A 80 1.25 -3.64 27.78
CA LEU A 80 1.06 -5.08 27.85
C LEU A 80 1.97 -5.81 26.84
N HIS A 81 2.14 -5.22 25.66
CA HIS A 81 2.95 -5.78 24.59
C HIS A 81 3.94 -4.73 24.05
N PRO A 82 5.10 -4.53 24.70
CA PRO A 82 6.05 -3.50 24.33
C PRO A 82 6.74 -3.76 22.99
N LEU A 83 6.93 -2.70 22.21
CA LEU A 83 7.67 -2.74 20.93
C LEU A 83 9.15 -2.39 21.07
N SER A 84 9.56 -1.95 22.26
CA SER A 84 10.93 -1.57 22.61
C SER A 84 11.23 -1.96 24.05
N ARG A 85 12.52 -2.13 24.37
CA ARG A 85 13.00 -2.33 25.75
C ARG A 85 12.83 -1.11 26.64
N GLU A 86 12.73 0.08 26.06
CA GLU A 86 12.44 1.29 26.82
C GLU A 86 11.05 1.17 27.44
N PRO A 87 10.91 1.39 28.76
CA PRO A 87 9.60 1.37 29.39
C PRO A 87 8.73 2.47 28.78
N VAL A 88 7.45 2.16 28.57
CA VAL A 88 6.49 3.19 28.19
C VAL A 88 6.40 4.25 29.30
N PRO A 89 6.33 5.54 28.95
CA PRO A 89 6.14 6.61 29.93
C PRO A 89 4.88 6.40 30.78
N ASP A 90 4.84 6.96 31.99
CA ASP A 90 3.65 6.85 32.84
C ASP A 90 2.41 7.52 32.20
N ASP A 91 2.62 8.49 31.32
CA ASP A 91 1.59 9.22 30.58
C ASP A 91 1.32 8.67 29.17
N TYR A 92 1.83 7.48 28.82
CA TYR A 92 1.76 6.90 27.46
C TYR A 92 0.34 6.82 26.87
N SER A 93 -0.68 6.68 27.71
CA SER A 93 -2.08 6.55 27.29
C SER A 93 -2.82 7.89 27.16
N TYR A 94 -2.21 9.01 27.57
CA TYR A 94 -2.89 10.32 27.63
C TYR A 94 -2.39 11.30 26.55
N VAL A 95 -1.17 11.11 26.04
CA VAL A 95 -0.54 12.06 25.14
C VAL A 95 -0.55 11.55 23.71
N ASP A 96 -1.39 12.15 22.86
CA ASP A 96 -1.42 11.85 21.43
C ASP A 96 -0.05 12.03 20.77
N PRO A 97 0.39 11.10 19.90
CA PRO A 97 1.64 11.25 19.18
C PRO A 97 1.59 12.42 18.19
N GLU A 98 2.71 13.13 18.07
CA GLU A 98 2.86 14.11 17.00
C GLU A 98 2.87 13.43 15.62
N HIS A 99 2.31 14.11 14.61
CA HIS A 99 2.34 13.64 13.21
C HIS A 99 3.76 13.22 12.75
N LYS A 100 4.80 13.95 13.17
CA LYS A 100 6.19 13.64 12.83
C LYS A 100 6.66 12.30 13.41
N LEU A 101 6.18 11.94 14.60
CA LEU A 101 6.51 10.67 15.24
C LEU A 101 5.88 9.50 14.50
N ILE A 102 4.60 9.62 14.14
CA ILE A 102 3.88 8.64 13.32
C ILE A 102 4.58 8.47 11.96
N TYR A 103 4.90 9.59 11.29
CA TYR A 103 5.62 9.56 10.00
C TYR A 103 6.93 8.80 10.10
N ARG A 104 7.71 9.07 11.15
CA ARG A 104 9.00 8.41 11.37
C ARG A 104 8.81 6.92 11.58
N PHE A 105 7.82 6.51 12.37
CA PHE A 105 7.52 5.11 12.63
C PHE A 105 7.16 4.36 11.35
N VAL A 106 6.16 4.84 10.60
CA VAL A 106 5.74 4.25 9.31
C VAL A 106 6.90 4.22 8.32
N ARG A 107 7.62 5.33 8.15
CA ARG A 107 8.76 5.39 7.22
C ARG A 107 9.87 4.41 7.59
N THR A 108 10.17 4.23 8.87
CA THR A 108 11.20 3.27 9.31
C THR A 108 10.80 1.85 8.91
N LEU A 109 9.55 1.44 9.16
CA LEU A 109 9.07 0.11 8.79
C LEU A 109 9.10 -0.11 7.27
N PHE A 110 8.55 0.81 6.49
CA PHE A 110 8.54 0.73 5.03
C PHE A 110 9.96 0.70 4.45
N SER A 111 10.88 1.51 4.98
CA SER A 111 12.26 1.55 4.50
C SER A 111 13.03 0.28 4.85
N ALA A 112 12.81 -0.29 6.03
CA ALA A 112 13.54 -1.46 6.50
C ALA A 112 13.02 -2.75 5.85
N ALA A 113 11.71 -2.86 5.64
CA ALA A 113 11.08 -3.99 4.96
C ALA A 113 10.98 -3.80 3.42
N GLN A 114 11.54 -2.71 2.88
CA GLN A 114 11.55 -2.40 1.44
C GLN A 114 10.17 -2.39 0.76
N LEU A 115 9.15 -1.93 1.49
CA LEU A 115 7.75 -1.96 1.04
C LEU A 115 7.44 -0.86 0.03
N THR A 116 6.47 -1.14 -0.83
CA THR A 116 6.03 -0.26 -1.91
C THR A 116 4.93 0.71 -1.50
N ALA A 117 4.61 1.67 -2.37
CA ALA A 117 3.57 2.67 -2.08
C ALA A 117 2.16 2.05 -2.12
N GLU A 118 1.99 1.03 -2.96
CA GLU A 118 0.78 0.23 -3.05
C GLU A 118 0.53 -0.54 -1.74
N CYS A 119 1.59 -1.08 -1.12
CA CYS A 119 1.50 -1.68 0.22
C CYS A 119 1.02 -0.63 1.25
N ALA A 120 1.46 0.63 1.15
CA ALA A 120 1.00 1.70 2.06
C ALA A 120 -0.49 2.00 1.91
N ILE A 121 -1.03 1.95 0.69
CA ILE A 121 -2.46 2.08 0.43
C ILE A 121 -3.23 0.92 1.06
N VAL A 122 -2.76 -0.33 0.87
CA VAL A 122 -3.39 -1.52 1.46
C VAL A 122 -3.34 -1.48 3.00
N THR A 123 -2.23 -1.01 3.60
CA THR A 123 -2.14 -0.76 5.05
C THR A 123 -3.25 0.15 5.55
N LEU A 124 -3.51 1.27 4.87
CA LEU A 124 -4.58 2.20 5.27
C LEU A 124 -5.96 1.56 5.16
N VAL A 125 -6.22 0.79 4.10
CA VAL A 125 -7.47 0.02 3.94
C VAL A 125 -7.68 -0.94 5.10
N TYR A 126 -6.65 -1.71 5.48
CA TYR A 126 -6.75 -2.68 6.57
C TYR A 126 -6.91 -2.03 7.94
N LEU A 127 -6.24 -0.91 8.16
CA LEU A 127 -6.39 -0.12 9.37
C LEU A 127 -7.83 0.40 9.50
N GLU A 128 -8.41 1.00 8.46
CA GLU A 128 -9.78 1.51 8.52
C GLU A 128 -10.83 0.39 8.65
N ARG A 129 -10.59 -0.78 8.03
CA ARG A 129 -11.40 -1.98 8.25
C ARG A 129 -11.36 -2.43 9.69
N LEU A 130 -10.17 -2.47 10.31
CA LEU A 130 -10.02 -2.83 11.72
C LEU A 130 -10.86 -1.91 12.61
N LEU A 131 -10.70 -0.58 12.46
CA LEU A 131 -11.44 0.41 13.26
C LEU A 131 -12.95 0.23 13.10
N THR A 132 -13.40 -0.05 11.89
CA THR A 132 -14.84 -0.22 11.58
C THR A 132 -15.39 -1.55 12.11
N TYR A 133 -14.71 -2.67 11.87
CA TYR A 133 -15.24 -4.01 12.16
C TYR A 133 -15.12 -4.37 13.63
N ALA A 134 -14.07 -3.91 14.29
CA ALA A 134 -13.83 -4.14 15.71
C ALA A 134 -14.32 -2.98 16.59
N GLU A 135 -14.89 -1.93 15.98
CA GLU A 135 -15.34 -0.70 16.66
C GLU A 135 -14.25 -0.10 17.57
N LEU A 136 -13.02 -0.03 17.06
CA LEU A 136 -11.84 0.47 17.78
C LEU A 136 -11.46 1.87 17.37
N ASP A 137 -10.79 2.57 18.27
CA ASP A 137 -10.21 3.89 18.05
C ASP A 137 -8.68 3.79 18.08
N ILE A 138 -8.00 4.64 17.31
CA ILE A 138 -6.53 4.77 17.41
C ILE A 138 -6.22 5.73 18.56
N CYS A 139 -5.64 5.18 19.61
CA CYS A 139 -5.35 5.86 20.87
C CYS A 139 -3.84 6.02 21.09
N PRO A 140 -3.41 6.91 22.01
CA PRO A 140 -1.99 7.05 22.39
C PRO A 140 -1.32 5.74 22.83
N ALA A 141 -2.08 4.84 23.46
CA ALA A 141 -1.58 3.58 23.99
C ALA A 141 -1.45 2.45 22.96
N ASN A 142 -2.08 2.57 21.78
CA ASN A 142 -2.25 1.44 20.85
C ASN A 142 -1.79 1.70 19.41
N TRP A 143 -1.51 2.96 19.06
CA TRP A 143 -1.30 3.37 17.67
C TRP A 143 -0.14 2.63 16.99
N LYS A 144 0.98 2.37 17.69
CA LYS A 144 2.10 1.67 17.06
C LYS A 144 1.74 0.22 16.74
N ARG A 145 1.05 -0.49 17.64
CA ARG A 145 0.69 -1.90 17.44
C ARG A 145 -0.37 -2.05 16.34
N ILE A 146 -1.37 -1.16 16.29
CA ILE A 146 -2.36 -1.14 15.20
C ILE A 146 -1.68 -0.93 13.85
N ILE A 147 -0.79 0.07 13.74
CA ILE A 147 -0.07 0.35 12.50
C ILE A 147 0.83 -0.82 12.11
N LEU A 148 1.56 -1.39 13.07
CA LEU A 148 2.43 -2.53 12.83
C LEU A 148 1.65 -3.74 12.30
N GLY A 149 0.52 -4.08 12.94
CA GLY A 149 -0.34 -5.18 12.48
C GLY A 149 -0.88 -4.97 11.07
N ALA A 150 -1.31 -3.75 10.75
CA ALA A 150 -1.80 -3.41 9.40
C ALA A 150 -0.69 -3.50 8.33
N ILE A 151 0.53 -3.04 8.65
CA ILE A 151 1.69 -3.12 7.75
C ILE A 151 2.10 -4.57 7.54
N LEU A 152 2.21 -5.34 8.62
CA LEU A 152 2.59 -6.75 8.59
C LEU A 152 1.64 -7.52 7.68
N LEU A 153 0.33 -7.35 7.86
CA LEU A 153 -0.67 -8.01 7.03
C LEU A 153 -0.65 -7.53 5.57
N ALA A 154 -0.54 -6.22 5.33
CA ALA A 154 -0.46 -5.66 3.98
C ALA A 154 0.76 -6.18 3.20
N SER A 155 1.92 -6.24 3.86
CA SER A 155 3.16 -6.72 3.24
C SER A 155 3.09 -8.19 2.81
N LYS A 156 2.28 -9.02 3.47
CA LYS A 156 2.11 -10.43 3.10
C LYS A 156 1.14 -10.65 1.96
N VAL A 157 0.12 -9.81 1.86
CA VAL A 157 -0.94 -9.94 0.84
C VAL A 157 -0.54 -9.28 -0.47
N TRP A 158 0.20 -8.17 -0.38
CA TRP A 158 0.52 -7.35 -1.55
C TRP A 158 1.92 -7.59 -2.12
N ASP A 159 2.88 -8.04 -1.32
CA ASP A 159 4.24 -8.28 -1.78
C ASP A 159 4.41 -9.75 -2.22
N ASP A 160 4.82 -9.96 -3.48
CA ASP A 160 5.15 -11.28 -4.02
C ASP A 160 6.38 -11.90 -3.33
N GLN A 161 7.19 -11.09 -2.64
CA GLN A 161 8.29 -11.50 -1.76
C GLN A 161 7.98 -11.12 -0.32
N ALA A 162 6.92 -11.71 0.24
CA ALA A 162 6.50 -11.45 1.61
C ALA A 162 7.65 -11.58 2.62
N VAL A 163 7.82 -10.53 3.42
CA VAL A 163 8.76 -10.46 4.54
C VAL A 163 8.24 -11.36 5.67
N TRP A 164 9.10 -12.21 6.23
CA TRP A 164 8.71 -13.12 7.30
C TRP A 164 8.66 -12.35 8.63
N ASN A 165 7.86 -12.81 9.60
CA ASN A 165 7.79 -12.15 10.91
C ASN A 165 9.17 -12.10 11.60
N VAL A 166 10.05 -13.08 11.38
CA VAL A 166 11.42 -13.05 11.90
C VAL A 166 12.24 -11.85 11.40
N ASP A 167 11.98 -11.36 10.19
CA ASP A 167 12.67 -10.20 9.61
C ASP A 167 12.18 -8.91 10.29
N TYR A 168 10.88 -8.79 10.58
CA TYR A 168 10.32 -7.69 11.37
C TYR A 168 10.87 -7.67 12.80
N CYS A 169 11.15 -8.83 13.41
CA CYS A 169 11.85 -8.90 14.70
C CYS A 169 13.31 -8.39 14.60
N GLN A 170 13.95 -8.41 13.43
CA GLN A 170 15.27 -7.78 13.27
C GLN A 170 15.19 -6.25 13.22
N ILE A 171 14.06 -5.71 12.73
CA ILE A 171 13.75 -4.28 12.68
C ILE A 171 13.36 -3.79 14.08
N LEU A 172 12.47 -4.53 14.76
CA LEU A 172 11.97 -4.28 16.10
C LEU A 172 12.53 -5.35 17.05
N LYS A 173 13.83 -5.20 17.39
CA LYS A 173 14.67 -6.18 18.09
C LYS A 173 14.16 -6.68 19.44
N ASP A 174 13.21 -5.97 20.02
CA ASP A 174 12.69 -6.23 21.36
C ASP A 174 11.36 -6.99 21.34
N ILE A 175 10.80 -7.28 20.16
CA ILE A 175 9.57 -8.05 19.99
C ILE A 175 9.89 -9.51 19.71
N THR A 176 9.16 -10.42 20.35
CA THR A 176 9.28 -11.86 20.09
C THR A 176 8.48 -12.28 18.85
N VAL A 177 8.93 -13.36 18.20
CA VAL A 177 8.21 -13.91 17.04
C VAL A 177 6.81 -14.37 17.44
N GLU A 178 6.66 -14.89 18.66
CA GLU A 178 5.36 -15.31 19.22
C GLU A 178 4.39 -14.14 19.36
N ASP A 179 4.86 -12.99 19.88
CA ASP A 179 4.04 -11.78 20.03
C ASP A 179 3.58 -11.23 18.67
N MET A 180 4.46 -11.27 17.67
CA MET A 180 4.09 -10.86 16.30
C MET A 180 3.14 -11.83 15.62
N ASN A 181 3.34 -13.13 15.78
CA ASN A 181 2.44 -14.14 15.23
C ASN A 181 1.04 -14.02 15.85
N GLU A 182 0.97 -13.78 17.16
CA GLU A 182 -0.30 -13.59 17.86
C GLU A 182 -0.99 -12.29 17.42
N MET A 183 -0.26 -11.18 17.32
CA MET A 183 -0.80 -9.93 16.78
C MET A 183 -1.36 -10.13 15.37
N GLU A 184 -0.62 -10.79 14.48
CA GLU A 184 -1.07 -11.07 13.12
C GLU A 184 -2.37 -11.89 13.10
N ARG A 185 -2.42 -12.95 13.91
CA ARG A 185 -3.59 -13.82 14.02
C ARG A 185 -4.82 -13.03 14.49
N GLN A 186 -4.67 -12.23 15.55
CA GLN A 186 -5.74 -11.39 16.08
C GLN A 186 -6.20 -10.35 15.06
N PHE A 187 -5.26 -9.71 14.35
CA PHE A 187 -5.58 -8.73 13.31
C PHE A 187 -6.41 -9.37 12.20
N LEU A 188 -6.03 -10.56 11.73
CA LEU A 188 -6.80 -11.33 10.73
C LEU A 188 -8.21 -11.68 11.19
N GLU A 189 -8.36 -12.11 12.45
CA GLU A 189 -9.66 -12.42 13.04
C GLU A 189 -10.56 -11.19 13.14
N LEU A 190 -10.01 -10.04 13.55
CA LEU A 190 -10.73 -8.77 13.61
C LEU A 190 -11.12 -8.25 12.21
N LEU A 191 -10.34 -8.58 11.18
CA LEU A 191 -10.73 -8.33 9.78
C LEU A 191 -11.74 -9.34 9.26
N GLN A 192 -12.13 -10.35 10.05
CA GLN A 192 -12.98 -11.46 9.62
C GLN A 192 -12.41 -12.16 8.38
N PHE A 193 -11.08 -12.21 8.27
CA PHE A 193 -10.34 -12.72 7.11
C PHE A 193 -10.66 -12.00 5.78
N ASN A 194 -11.27 -10.82 5.83
CA ASN A 194 -11.53 -9.99 4.65
C ASN A 194 -10.26 -9.23 4.23
N ILE A 195 -9.31 -9.97 3.63
CA ILE A 195 -8.05 -9.43 3.11
C ILE A 195 -8.14 -9.00 1.64
N ASN A 196 -9.24 -9.29 0.94
CA ASN A 196 -9.36 -8.90 -0.46
C ASN A 196 -9.54 -7.38 -0.57
N VAL A 197 -8.71 -6.72 -1.38
CA VAL A 197 -8.82 -5.30 -1.71
C VAL A 197 -9.12 -5.18 -3.20
N PRO A 198 -10.40 -5.07 -3.60
CA PRO A 198 -10.77 -4.87 -5.01
C PRO A 198 -10.16 -3.58 -5.56
N ALA A 199 -9.86 -3.55 -6.86
CA ALA A 199 -9.33 -2.37 -7.54
C ALA A 199 -10.21 -1.11 -7.33
N SER A 200 -11.53 -1.27 -7.23
CA SER A 200 -12.48 -0.19 -6.96
C SER A 200 -12.36 0.40 -5.55
N VAL A 201 -11.91 -0.39 -4.57
CA VAL A 201 -11.60 0.09 -3.22
C VAL A 201 -10.24 0.78 -3.27
N TYR A 202 -9.23 0.12 -3.83
CA TYR A 202 -7.87 0.65 -3.97
C TYR A 202 -7.86 2.05 -4.61
N ALA A 203 -8.59 2.24 -5.72
CA ALA A 203 -8.66 3.50 -6.45
C ALA A 203 -9.25 4.68 -5.64
N LYS A 204 -9.96 4.45 -4.52
CA LYS A 204 -10.44 5.52 -3.64
C LYS A 204 -9.35 6.09 -2.74
N TYR A 205 -8.29 5.32 -2.50
CA TYR A 205 -7.18 5.66 -1.61
C TYR A 205 -5.94 6.16 -2.37
N TYR A 206 -5.94 6.00 -3.69
CA TYR A 206 -4.91 6.48 -4.60
C TYR A 206 -5.18 7.94 -5.00
#